data_AF-A0A9D6QZD5-F1
#
_entry.id   AF-A0A9D6QZD5-F1
#
_cell.length_a   1.000
_cell.length_b   1.000
_cell.length_c   1.000
_cell.angle_alpha   90.00
_cell.angle_beta   90.00
_cell.angle_gamma   90.00
#
_symmetry.space_group_name_H-M   'P 1'
#
loop_
_entity.id
_entity.type
_entity.pdbx_description
1 polymer ?
#
loop_
_entity_poly.entity_id
_entity_poly.type
_entity_poly.pdbx_seq_one_letter_code
_entity_poly.pdbx_strand_id
1 'polypeptide(L)'
;MSTAGLMQPQIITVRRTELRQHQPALLRKAKGRTVLVVKGPADAEEDKYILDKQYFDQLLEKFASLVETLQIMADRKLFGQILTVADTLEEDLRLGKLHSFEEAFDEG
;
A
#
# COMPACT_ATOMS: atom_id res chain seq x y z
N MET A 1 -19.73 -11.91 3.18
CA MET A 1 -18.34 -12.44 3.22
C MET A 1 -17.41 -11.30 3.54
N SER A 2 -16.57 -11.43 4.59
CA SER A 2 -15.73 -10.32 5.06
C SER A 2 -14.62 -9.99 4.06
N THR A 3 -14.53 -8.72 3.65
CA THR A 3 -13.51 -8.17 2.73
C THR A 3 -12.08 -8.36 3.26
N ALA A 4 -11.91 -8.62 4.56
CA ALA A 4 -10.62 -8.92 5.18
C ALA A 4 -9.98 -10.23 4.68
N GLY A 5 -10.79 -11.21 4.24
CA GLY A 5 -10.29 -12.52 3.77
C GLY A 5 -9.64 -12.47 2.38
N LEU A 6 -9.91 -11.44 1.58
CA LEU A 6 -9.36 -11.27 0.23
C LEU A 6 -8.00 -10.55 0.21
N MET A 7 -7.57 -9.99 1.35
CA MET A 7 -6.37 -9.17 1.43
C MET A 7 -5.14 -9.89 1.94
N GLN A 8 -5.26 -11.05 2.58
CA GLN A 8 -4.12 -11.73 3.20
C GLN A 8 -3.30 -12.49 2.13
N PRO A 9 -1.99 -12.22 2.01
CA PRO A 9 -1.12 -13.01 1.15
C PRO A 9 -1.03 -14.44 1.67
N GLN A 10 -0.90 -15.40 0.75
CA GLN A 10 -0.57 -16.77 1.13
C GLN A 10 0.92 -16.85 1.43
N ILE A 11 1.30 -17.26 2.64
CA ILE A 11 2.70 -17.32 3.05
C ILE A 11 3.18 -18.77 3.01
N ILE A 12 4.30 -19.00 2.31
CA ILE A 12 5.01 -20.28 2.31
C ILE A 12 6.38 -20.03 2.91
N THR A 13 6.69 -20.68 4.02
CA THR A 13 7.99 -20.55 4.68
C THR A 13 8.87 -21.74 4.35
N VAL A 14 10.10 -21.49 3.89
CA VAL A 14 11.08 -22.52 3.51
C VAL A 14 12.45 -22.21 4.07
N ARG A 15 13.30 -23.25 4.19
CA ARG A 15 14.72 -23.08 4.49
C ARG A 15 15.52 -22.83 3.21
N ARG A 16 16.71 -22.23 3.32
CA ARG A 16 17.62 -22.03 2.18
C ARG A 16 18.00 -23.32 1.45
N THR A 17 18.18 -24.41 2.20
CA THR A 17 18.51 -25.73 1.64
C THR A 17 17.38 -26.25 0.75
N GLU A 18 16.14 -26.12 1.22
CA GLU A 18 14.93 -26.51 0.50
C GLU A 18 14.73 -25.66 -0.75
N LEU A 19 14.95 -24.34 -0.66
CA LEU A 19 14.94 -23.46 -1.83
C LEU A 19 15.95 -23.90 -2.88
N ARG A 20 17.18 -24.25 -2.48
CA ARG A 20 18.23 -24.69 -3.40
C ARG A 20 17.87 -26.02 -4.09
N GLN A 21 17.23 -26.94 -3.37
CA GLN A 21 16.87 -28.26 -3.90
C GLN A 21 15.64 -28.23 -4.81
N HIS A 22 14.66 -27.36 -4.52
CA HIS A 22 13.37 -27.32 -5.21
C HIS A 22 13.08 -25.98 -5.88
N GLN A 23 14.12 -25.25 -6.27
CA GLN A 23 14.05 -23.86 -6.73
C GLN A 23 12.97 -23.63 -7.81
N PRO A 24 12.92 -24.39 -8.93
CA PRO A 24 11.95 -24.10 -9.99
C PRO A 24 10.51 -24.28 -9.53
N ALA A 25 10.25 -25.28 -8.68
CA ALA A 25 8.92 -25.57 -8.17
C ALA A 25 8.46 -24.49 -7.17
N LEU A 26 9.36 -24.03 -6.29
CA LEU A 26 9.06 -23.00 -5.30
C LEU A 26 8.87 -21.62 -5.93
N LEU A 27 9.70 -21.25 -6.91
CA LEU A 27 9.53 -19.98 -7.63
C LEU A 27 8.23 -19.94 -8.44
N ARG A 28 7.79 -21.07 -9.00
CA ARG A 28 6.48 -21.16 -9.68
C ARG A 28 5.31 -20.95 -8.73
N LYS A 29 5.46 -21.26 -7.43
CA LYS A 29 4.44 -21.03 -6.40
C LYS A 29 4.39 -19.58 -5.93
N ALA A 30 5.51 -18.85 -5.98
CA ALA A 30 5.59 -17.42 -5.62
C ALA A 30 4.99 -16.51 -6.70
N LYS A 31 3.75 -16.79 -7.10
CA LYS A 31 2.97 -16.02 -8.10
C LYS A 31 1.71 -15.44 -7.48
N GLY A 32 1.21 -14.36 -8.08
CA GLY A 32 0.05 -13.65 -7.56
C GLY A 32 0.30 -13.14 -6.14
N ARG A 33 -0.59 -13.47 -5.20
CA ARG A 33 -0.51 -13.01 -3.79
C ARG A 33 0.28 -13.96 -2.87
N THR A 34 1.04 -14.89 -3.45
CA THR A 34 1.82 -15.86 -2.66
C THR A 34 3.22 -15.32 -2.40
N VAL A 35 3.60 -15.29 -1.12
CA VAL A 35 4.91 -14.84 -0.65
C VAL A 35 5.68 -16.03 -0.12
N LEU A 36 6.86 -16.26 -0.70
CA LEU A 36 7.80 -17.28 -0.23
C LEU A 36 8.81 -16.62 0.72
N VAL A 37 8.80 -17.03 1.98
CA VAL A 37 9.72 -16.57 3.03
C VAL A 37 10.84 -17.58 3.17
N VAL A 38 12.06 -17.16 2.87
CA VAL A 38 13.26 -17.97 2.97
C VAL A 38 13.94 -17.62 4.28
N LYS A 39 13.81 -18.51 5.26
CA LYS A 39 14.38 -18.30 6.60
C LYS A 39 15.89 -18.24 6.54
N GLY A 40 16.47 -17.21 7.16
CA GLY A 40 17.89 -17.19 7.47
C GLY A 40 18.24 -18.24 8.54
N PRO A 41 19.51 -18.71 8.62
CA PRO A 41 20.00 -19.36 9.84
C PRO A 41 19.74 -18.47 11.05
N ALA A 42 19.35 -19.10 12.16
CA ALA A 42 18.82 -18.45 13.37
C ALA A 42 19.76 -17.39 13.98
N ASP A 43 21.04 -17.40 13.61
CA ASP A 43 22.10 -16.74 14.37
C ASP A 43 22.75 -15.54 13.64
N ALA A 44 22.35 -15.20 12.41
CA ALA A 44 23.07 -14.14 11.67
C ALA A 44 22.36 -13.49 10.48
N GLU A 45 21.33 -14.10 9.88
CA GLU A 45 20.81 -13.61 8.61
C GLU A 45 19.32 -13.32 8.64
N GLU A 46 18.95 -12.20 8.05
CA GLU A 46 17.56 -11.80 7.85
C GLU A 46 16.84 -12.76 6.90
N ASP A 47 15.53 -12.89 7.14
CA ASP A 47 14.61 -13.61 6.25
C ASP A 47 14.54 -12.90 4.89
N LYS A 48 14.56 -13.69 3.81
CA LYS A 48 14.39 -13.16 2.45
C LYS A 48 12.98 -13.44 1.95
N TYR A 49 12.41 -12.49 1.23
CA TYR A 49 11.06 -12.59 0.67
C TYR A 49 11.12 -12.68 -0.85
N ILE A 50 10.44 -13.67 -1.42
CA ILE A 50 10.26 -13.81 -2.87
C ILE A 50 8.77 -13.74 -3.16
N LEU A 51 8.40 -12.88 -4.10
CA LEU A 51 7.02 -12.63 -4.48
C LEU A 51 6.95 -12.25 -5.96
N ASP A 52 5.74 -12.28 -6.50
CA ASP A 52 5.46 -11.83 -7.85
C ASP A 52 5.75 -10.34 -8.01
N LYS A 53 6.37 -9.94 -9.13
CA LYS A 53 6.70 -8.53 -9.40
C LYS A 53 5.45 -7.66 -9.43
N GLN A 54 4.38 -8.09 -10.10
CA GLN A 54 3.16 -7.29 -10.21
C GLN A 54 2.52 -7.10 -8.84
N TYR A 55 2.58 -8.13 -7.99
CA TYR A 55 2.09 -8.02 -6.62
C TYR A 55 2.94 -7.07 -5.78
N PHE A 56 4.27 -7.10 -5.93
CA PHE A 56 5.16 -6.14 -5.28
C PHE A 56 4.87 -4.70 -5.70
N ASP A 57 4.71 -4.45 -7.01
CA ASP A 57 4.39 -3.12 -7.54
C ASP A 57 3.06 -2.59 -6.94
N GLN A 58 2.04 -3.45 -6.83
CA GLN A 58 0.76 -3.11 -6.18
C GLN A 58 0.90 -2.81 -4.67
N LEU A 59 1.82 -3.50 -3.98
CA LEU A 59 2.09 -3.21 -2.57
C LEU A 59 2.78 -1.85 -2.40
N LEU A 60 3.73 -1.52 -3.29
CA LEU A 60 4.39 -0.22 -3.29
C LEU A 60 3.41 0.93 -3.54
N GLU A 61 2.51 0.79 -4.51
CA GLU A 61 1.48 1.80 -4.80
C GLU A 61 0.60 2.05 -3.57
N LYS A 62 0.12 0.98 -2.93
CA LYS A 62 -0.68 1.11 -1.70
C LYS A 62 0.11 1.70 -0.54
N PHE A 63 1.38 1.35 -0.41
CA PHE A 63 2.24 1.90 0.63
C PHE A 63 2.47 3.39 0.42
N ALA A 64 2.69 3.83 -0.83
CA ALA A 64 2.82 5.25 -1.15
C ALA A 64 1.54 6.02 -0.77
N SER A 65 0.36 5.54 -1.14
CA SER A 65 -0.92 6.17 -0.76
C SER A 65 -1.13 6.21 0.77
N LEU A 66 -0.70 5.17 1.49
CA LEU A 66 -0.75 5.16 2.95
C LEU A 66 0.22 6.17 3.56
N VAL A 67 1.44 6.29 3.03
CA VAL A 67 2.42 7.29 3.48
C VAL A 67 1.91 8.70 3.23
N GLU A 68 1.34 8.98 2.05
CA GLU A 68 0.70 10.28 1.75
C GLU A 68 -0.43 10.57 2.74
N THR A 69 -1.30 9.60 3.00
CA THR A 69 -2.37 9.73 4.00
C THR A 69 -1.80 10.04 5.38
N LEU A 70 -0.76 9.33 5.81
CA LEU A 70 -0.11 9.55 7.09
C LEU A 70 0.59 10.92 7.17
N GLN A 71 1.17 11.40 6.06
CA GLN A 71 1.78 12.73 5.97
C GLN A 71 0.72 13.82 6.10
N ILE A 72 -0.42 13.67 5.42
CA ILE A 72 -1.58 14.56 5.55
C ILE A 72 -2.07 14.56 7.01
N MET A 73 -2.23 13.39 7.63
CA MET A 73 -2.66 13.26 9.03
C MET A 73 -1.63 13.80 10.03
N ALA A 74 -0.33 13.72 9.72
CA ALA A 74 0.74 14.24 10.57
C ALA A 74 0.74 15.77 10.59
N ASP A 75 0.38 16.42 9.48
CA ASP A 75 0.07 17.85 9.47
C ASP A 75 -1.35 18.08 10.02
N ARG A 76 -1.44 18.24 11.35
CA ARG A 76 -2.71 18.50 12.05
C ARG A 76 -3.48 19.70 11.49
N LYS A 77 -2.80 20.69 10.90
CA LYS A 77 -3.43 21.88 10.32
C LYS A 77 -4.05 21.53 8.97
N LEU A 78 -3.31 20.86 8.09
CA LEU A 78 -3.82 20.40 6.79
C LEU A 78 -4.96 19.39 6.95
N PHE A 79 -4.82 18.42 7.86
CA PHE A 79 -5.87 17.46 8.17
C PHE A 79 -7.15 18.13 8.69
N GLY A 80 -7.01 19.12 9.59
CA GLY A 80 -8.13 19.92 10.07
C GLY A 80 -8.81 20.71 8.94
N GLN A 81 -8.04 21.26 8.01
CA GLN A 81 -8.56 21.96 6.84
C GLN A 81 -9.33 21.02 5.89
N ILE A 82 -8.78 19.83 5.60
CA ILE A 82 -9.45 18.83 4.75
C ILE A 82 -10.75 18.35 5.39
N LEU A 83 -10.76 18.08 6.71
CA LEU A 83 -11.98 17.72 7.43
C LEU A 83 -13.03 18.84 7.38
N THR A 84 -12.60 20.09 7.59
CA THR A 84 -13.50 21.24 7.53
C THR A 84 -14.11 21.38 6.13
N VAL A 85 -13.30 21.26 5.08
CA VAL A 85 -13.77 21.31 3.68
C VAL A 85 -14.67 20.13 3.33
N ALA A 86 -14.39 18.92 3.84
CA ALA A 86 -15.25 17.76 3.63
C ALA A 86 -16.62 17.92 4.31
N ASP A 87 -16.65 18.48 5.53
CA ASP A 87 -17.88 18.71 6.29
C ASP A 87 -18.71 19.88 5.71
N THR A 88 -18.07 20.90 5.13
CA THR A 88 -18.76 22.06 4.56
C THR A 88 -18.98 21.98 3.05
N LEU A 89 -18.47 20.93 2.38
CA LEU A 89 -18.47 20.81 0.91
C LEU A 89 -19.84 21.03 0.28
N GLU A 90 -20.87 20.41 0.85
CA GLU A 90 -22.24 20.46 0.33
C GLU A 90 -22.91 21.82 0.57
N GLU A 91 -22.57 22.47 1.69
CA GLU A 91 -23.04 23.81 2.01
C GLU A 91 -22.33 24.88 1.15
N ASP A 92 -21.02 24.76 0.97
CA ASP A 92 -20.22 25.68 0.15
C ASP A 92 -20.54 25.55 -1.34
N LEU A 93 -20.87 24.34 -1.82
CA LEU A 93 -21.42 24.11 -3.16
C LEU A 93 -22.76 24.83 -3.34
N ARG A 94 -23.67 24.69 -2.37
CA ARG A 94 -24.99 25.33 -2.41
C ARG A 94 -24.91 26.85 -2.32
N LEU A 95 -23.93 27.38 -1.59
CA LEU A 95 -23.69 28.81 -1.43
C LEU A 95 -22.84 29.43 -2.55
N GLY A 96 -22.38 28.63 -3.52
CA GLY A 96 -21.57 29.10 -4.66
C GLY A 96 -20.19 29.62 -4.25
N LYS A 97 -19.64 29.12 -3.13
CA LYS A 97 -18.34 29.53 -2.58
C LYS A 97 -17.15 28.73 -3.11
N LEU A 98 -17.41 27.72 -3.93
CA LEU A 98 -16.38 26.90 -4.57
C LEU A 98 -15.88 27.62 -5.82
N HIS A 99 -14.59 27.94 -5.83
CA HIS A 99 -13.92 28.53 -6.97
C HIS A 99 -13.34 27.45 -7.88
N SER A 100 -13.34 27.71 -9.20
CA SER A 100 -12.62 26.85 -10.12
C SER A 100 -11.11 26.94 -9.87
N PHE A 101 -10.36 25.97 -10.38
CA PHE A 101 -8.90 25.99 -10.28
C PHE A 101 -8.31 27.26 -10.94
N GLU A 102 -8.84 27.64 -12.09
CA GLU A 102 -8.43 28.86 -12.81
C GLU A 102 -8.72 30.13 -12.00
N GLU A 103 -9.88 30.20 -11.33
CA GLU A 103 -10.26 31.32 -10.46
C GLU A 103 -9.42 31.42 -9.18
N ALA A 104 -8.94 30.29 -8.65
CA ALA A 104 -8.19 30.26 -7.39
C ALA A 104 -6.69 30.57 -7.58
N PHE A 105 -6.14 30.30 -8.76
CA PHE A 105 -4.71 30.45 -9.07
C PHE A 105 -4.39 31.57 -10.06
N ASP A 106 -5.40 32.31 -10.54
CA ASP A 106 -5.25 33.47 -11.42
C ASP A 106 -4.47 33.12 -12.71
N GLU A 107 -4.65 31.90 -13.22
CA GLU A 107 -4.10 31.46 -14.52
C GLU A 107 -5.02 31.95 -15.65
N GLY A 108 -4.86 33.22 -16.03
CA GLY A 108 -5.49 33.87 -17.18
C GLY A 108 -4.49 34.62 -18.06
#